data_AF-A0A410MBI8-F1
#
_entry.id   AF-A0A410MBI8-F1
#
_cell.length_a   1.000
_cell.length_b   1.000
_cell.length_c   1.000
_cell.angle_alpha   90.00
_cell.angle_beta   90.00
_cell.angle_gamma   90.00
#
_symmetry.space_group_name_H-M   'P 1'
#
loop_
_entity.id
_entity.type
_entity.pdbx_description
1 polymer ?
#
loop_
_entity_poly.entity_id
_entity_poly.type
_entity_poly.pdbx_seq_one_letter_code
_entity_poly.pdbx_strand_id
1 'polypeptide(L)'
;MNTQTVSHLYNVCHLCHGTGTYEEYDDSKANMIMDHYQRTNHAKDTIAWKLAIEETSYEKECIRCHGNGHVLNDEGKQVYRELQQFA
;
A
#
# COMPACT_ATOMS: atom_id res chain seq x y z
N MET A 1 16.20 -3.71 13.63
CA MET A 1 14.82 -4.20 13.57
C MET A 1 14.80 -5.63 14.08
N ASN A 2 14.20 -5.88 15.24
CA ASN A 2 14.00 -7.24 15.74
C ASN A 2 12.84 -7.86 14.94
N THR A 3 13.15 -8.69 13.96
CA THR A 3 12.18 -9.55 13.28
C THR A 3 11.75 -10.63 14.26
N GLN A 4 10.79 -10.30 15.15
CA GLN A 4 9.98 -11.31 15.80
C GLN A 4 9.37 -12.15 14.67
N THR A 5 9.77 -13.42 14.62
CA THR A 5 9.34 -14.40 13.64
C THR A 5 7.82 -14.32 13.51
N VAL A 6 7.37 -13.76 12.40
CA VAL A 6 6.01 -13.94 11.90
C VAL A 6 5.77 -15.45 11.98
N SER A 7 4.73 -15.86 12.69
CA SER A 7 4.38 -17.27 12.91
C SER A 7 4.68 -18.12 11.66
N HIS A 8 5.21 -19.33 11.84
CA HIS A 8 5.57 -20.27 10.75
C HIS A 8 4.42 -20.55 9.76
N LEU A 9 3.19 -20.12 10.08
CA LEU A 9 1.98 -20.25 9.28
C LEU A 9 1.77 -19.12 8.25
N TYR A 10 2.64 -18.10 8.22
CA TYR A 10 2.47 -16.91 7.39
C TYR A 10 3.69 -16.63 6.52
N ASN A 11 3.43 -16.19 5.30
CA ASN A 11 4.42 -15.60 4.41
C ASN A 11 4.23 -14.09 4.32
N VAL A 12 5.31 -13.35 4.12
CA VAL A 12 5.25 -11.93 3.74
C VAL A 12 4.46 -11.81 2.44
N CYS A 13 3.52 -10.86 2.37
CA CYS A 13 2.78 -10.61 1.16
C CYS A 13 3.73 -10.08 0.09
N HIS A 14 3.92 -10.84 -0.99
CA HIS A 14 4.83 -10.51 -2.08
C HIS A 14 4.39 -9.27 -2.87
N LEU A 15 3.11 -8.92 -2.82
CA LEU A 15 2.65 -7.71 -3.49
C LEU A 15 3.06 -6.47 -2.69
N CYS A 16 2.69 -6.35 -1.41
CA CYS A 16 3.01 -5.17 -0.57
C CYS A 16 4.33 -5.28 0.20
N HIS A 17 5.10 -6.34 -0.01
CA HIS A 17 6.38 -6.59 0.65
C HIS A 17 6.34 -6.45 2.18
N GLY A 18 5.20 -6.75 2.82
CA GLY A 18 5.04 -6.71 4.26
C GLY A 18 4.45 -5.42 4.84
N THR A 19 4.26 -4.36 4.04
CA THR A 19 3.73 -3.08 4.55
C THR A 19 2.24 -3.14 4.85
N GLY A 20 1.50 -3.99 4.13
CA GLY A 20 0.04 -4.02 4.21
C GLY A 20 -0.66 -2.99 3.32
N THR A 21 0.07 -2.03 2.75
CA THR A 21 -0.46 -0.94 1.92
C THR A 21 0.41 -0.68 0.69
N TYR A 22 -0.13 0.05 -0.28
CA TYR A 22 0.60 0.61 -1.43
C TYR A 22 0.41 2.11 -1.48
N GLU A 23 1.41 2.81 -1.99
CA GLU A 23 1.24 4.19 -2.41
C GLU A 23 0.61 4.20 -3.82
N GLU A 24 -0.55 4.83 -3.94
CA GLU A 24 -1.17 5.21 -5.22
C GLU A 24 -1.27 6.73 -5.29
N TYR A 25 -1.47 7.29 -6.48
CA TYR A 25 -1.75 8.72 -6.64
C TYR A 25 -2.90 8.94 -7.63
N ASP A 26 -3.65 10.03 -7.44
CA ASP A 26 -4.76 10.43 -8.31
C ASP A 26 -4.24 11.28 -9.48
N ASP A 27 -4.04 10.65 -10.64
CA ASP A 27 -3.47 11.27 -11.84
C ASP A 27 -4.34 12.43 -12.37
N SER A 28 -5.67 12.28 -12.33
CA SER A 28 -6.60 13.33 -12.75
C SER A 28 -6.48 14.57 -11.88
N LYS A 29 -6.39 14.41 -10.55
CA LYS A 29 -6.18 15.55 -9.64
C LYS A 29 -4.76 16.12 -9.74
N ALA A 30 -3.75 15.27 -9.89
CA ALA A 30 -2.36 15.70 -10.00
C ALA A 30 -2.16 16.65 -11.19
N ASN A 31 -2.76 16.33 -12.34
CA ASN A 31 -2.74 17.20 -13.52
C ASN A 31 -3.37 18.58 -13.25
N MET A 32 -4.51 18.61 -12.54
CA MET A 32 -5.17 19.88 -12.19
C MET A 32 -4.35 20.73 -11.22
N ILE A 33 -3.75 20.09 -10.21
CA ILE A 33 -2.93 20.76 -9.18
C ILE A 33 -1.62 21.26 -9.80
N MET A 34 -0.99 20.48 -10.69
CA MET A 34 0.19 20.89 -11.42
C MET A 34 -0.08 22.15 -12.26
N ASP A 35 -1.16 22.17 -13.05
CA ASP A 35 -1.55 23.32 -13.86
C ASP A 35 -1.82 24.56 -12.99
N HIS A 36 -2.46 24.37 -11.83
CA HIS A 36 -2.65 25.43 -10.85
C HIS A 36 -1.30 26.00 -10.38
N TYR A 37 -0.39 25.15 -9.90
CA TYR A 37 0.92 25.57 -9.39
C TYR A 37 1.78 26.31 -10.43
N GLN A 38 1.70 25.91 -11.69
CA GLN A 38 2.40 26.61 -12.77
C GLN A 38 1.80 28.00 -13.02
N ARG A 39 0.47 28.13 -12.99
CA ARG A 39 -0.23 29.38 -13.34
C ARG A 39 -0.25 30.41 -12.22
N THR A 40 -0.49 29.97 -10.98
CA THR A 40 -0.68 30.89 -9.84
C THR A 40 0.60 31.14 -9.06
N ASN A 41 1.43 30.11 -8.90
CA ASN A 41 2.64 30.20 -8.08
C ASN A 41 3.91 30.35 -8.94
N HIS A 42 3.78 30.36 -10.26
CA HIS A 42 4.90 30.38 -11.22
C HIS A 42 5.97 29.33 -10.90
N ALA A 43 5.54 28.18 -10.35
CA ALA A 43 6.43 27.10 -9.99
C ALA A 43 7.05 26.50 -11.26
N LYS A 44 8.34 26.13 -11.19
CA LYS A 44 8.98 25.36 -12.27
C LYS A 44 8.28 24.00 -12.39
N ASP A 45 8.18 23.49 -13.61
CA ASP A 45 7.46 22.26 -13.94
C ASP A 45 7.80 21.08 -13.02
N THR A 46 9.09 20.82 -12.78
CA THR A 46 9.55 19.75 -11.88
C THR A 46 9.10 19.93 -10.43
N ILE A 47 9.01 21.18 -9.94
CA ILE A 47 8.55 21.49 -8.58
C ILE A 47 7.02 21.36 -8.52
N ALA A 48 6.30 21.82 -9.54
CA ALA A 48 4.84 21.72 -9.62
C ALA A 48 4.38 20.25 -9.63
N TRP A 49 5.04 19.40 -10.42
CA TRP A 49 4.77 17.96 -10.43
C TRP A 49 5.08 17.28 -9.10
N LYS A 50 6.19 17.64 -8.46
CA LYS A 50 6.53 17.09 -7.14
C LYS A 50 5.43 17.40 -6.12
N LEU A 51 5.00 18.65 -6.03
CA LEU A 51 3.94 19.08 -5.12
C LEU A 51 2.60 18.41 -5.47
N ALA A 52 2.26 18.31 -6.76
CA ALA A 52 1.04 17.66 -7.19
C ALA A 52 1.00 16.17 -6.82
N ILE A 53 2.12 15.45 -6.96
CA ILE A 53 2.22 14.04 -6.52
C ILE A 53 2.11 13.97 -5.00
N GLU A 54 2.86 14.78 -4.26
CA GLU A 54 2.81 14.77 -2.78
C GLU A 54 1.40 15.04 -2.23
N GLU A 55 0.62 15.90 -2.88
CA GLU A 55 -0.76 16.22 -2.46
C GLU A 55 -1.80 15.17 -2.89
N THR A 56 -1.48 14.36 -3.88
CA THR A 56 -2.43 13.37 -4.45
C THR A 56 -2.04 11.94 -4.19
N SER A 57 -0.86 11.70 -3.62
CA SER A 57 -0.45 10.41 -3.08
C SER A 57 -1.34 10.04 -1.90
N TYR A 58 -1.75 8.78 -1.86
CA TYR A 58 -2.46 8.19 -0.73
C TYR A 58 -2.06 6.73 -0.56
N GLU A 59 -2.12 6.27 0.69
CA GLU A 59 -1.98 4.86 0.97
C GLU A 59 -3.29 4.13 0.71
N LYS A 60 -3.19 2.99 0.03
CA LYS A 60 -4.31 2.09 -0.23
C LYS A 60 -4.01 0.73 0.37
N GLU A 61 -5.03 0.15 1.01
CA GLU A 61 -4.93 -1.17 1.59
C GLU A 61 -4.60 -2.23 0.54
N CYS A 62 -3.67 -3.12 0.87
CA CYS A 62 -3.36 -4.25 0.02
C CYS A 62 -4.51 -5.25 -0.03
N ILE A 63 -5.17 -5.35 -1.18
CA ILE A 63 -6.28 -6.28 -1.42
C ILE A 63 -5.93 -7.76 -1.19
N ARG A 64 -4.65 -8.12 -1.25
CA ARG A 64 -4.20 -9.51 -1.14
C ARG A 64 -4.01 -9.95 0.30
N CYS A 65 -3.57 -9.05 1.18
CA CYS A 65 -3.36 -9.34 2.60
C CYS A 65 -4.34 -8.61 3.52
N HIS A 66 -5.24 -7.79 2.97
CA HIS A 66 -6.22 -7.00 3.70
C HIS A 66 -5.56 -6.16 4.82
N GLY A 67 -4.51 -5.42 4.48
CA GLY A 67 -3.79 -4.56 5.44
C GLY A 67 -2.80 -5.28 6.36
N ASN A 68 -2.78 -6.61 6.42
CA ASN A 68 -1.97 -7.34 7.41
C ASN A 68 -0.48 -7.45 7.06
N GLY A 69 -0.10 -7.13 5.82
CA GLY A 69 1.27 -7.32 5.30
C GLY A 69 1.68 -8.78 5.07
N HIS A 70 0.89 -9.74 5.57
CA HIS A 70 1.20 -11.17 5.56
C HIS A 70 0.00 -11.97 5.09
N VAL A 71 0.27 -13.14 4.51
CA VAL A 71 -0.77 -14.08 4.05
C VAL A 71 -0.46 -15.47 4.60
N LEU A 72 -1.50 -16.25 4.89
CA LEU A 72 -1.31 -17.63 5.31
C LEU A 72 -0.53 -18.41 4.23
N ASN A 73 0.48 -19.15 4.66
CA ASN A 73 1.11 -20.16 3.84
C ASN A 73 0.24 -21.43 3.80
N ASP A 74 0.70 -22.48 3.14
CA ASP A 74 -0.14 -23.67 2.94
C ASP A 74 -0.44 -24.41 4.24
N GLU A 75 0.52 -24.48 5.17
CA GLU A 75 0.30 -25.00 6.53
C GLU A 75 -0.71 -24.12 7.29
N GLY A 76 -0.56 -22.80 7.23
CA GLY A 76 -1.49 -21.85 7.85
C GLY A 76 -2.92 -21.97 7.31
N LYS A 77 -3.08 -22.18 6.00
CA LYS A 77 -4.40 -22.43 5.37
C LYS A 77 -5.00 -23.77 5.80
N GLN A 78 -4.17 -24.77 6.08
CA GLN A 78 -4.64 -26.05 6.59
C GLN A 78 -5.16 -25.89 8.03
N VAL A 79 -4.34 -25.30 8.91
CA VAL A 79 -4.73 -25.04 10.31
C VAL A 79 -5.99 -24.18 10.38
N TYR A 80 -6.09 -23.12 9.56
CA TYR A 80 -7.28 -22.27 9.51
C TYR A 80 -8.54 -23.06 9.12
N ARG A 81 -8.44 -23.96 8.13
CA ARG A 81 -9.56 -24.82 7.72
C ARG A 81 -9.98 -25.82 8.80
N GLU A 82 -9.03 -26.37 9.55
CA GLU A 82 -9.32 -27.27 10.67
C GLU A 82 -10.02 -26.51 11.81
N LEU A 83 -9.56 -25.29 12.14
CA LEU A 83 -10.19 -24.45 13.16
C LEU A 83 -11.62 -24.03 12.81
N GLN A 84 -11.90 -23.76 11.53
CA GLN A 84 -13.25 -23.42 11.07
C GLN A 84 -14.29 -24.52 11.32
N GLN A 85 -13.88 -25.77 11.57
CA GLN A 85 -14.82 -26.86 11.90
C GLN A 85 -15.41 -26.75 13.31
N PHE A 86 -14.84 -25.89 14.16
CA PHE A 86 -15.23 -25.71 15.56
C PHE A 86 -15.79 -24.31 15.86
N ALA A 87 -15.91 -23.44 14.85
CA ALA A 87 -16.44 -22.08 14.94
C ALA A 87 -17.90 -22.03 14.48
#